data_AF-A0A7V9WP56-F1
#
_entry.id   AF-A0A7V9WP56-F1
#
_cell.length_a   1.000
_cell.length_b   1.000
_cell.length_c   1.000
_cell.angle_alpha   90.00
_cell.angle_beta   90.00
_cell.angle_gamma   90.00
#
_symmetry.space_group_name_H-M   'P 1'
#
loop_
_entity.id
_entity.type
_entity.pdbx_description
1 polymer ?
#
loop_
_entity_poly.entity_id
_entity_poly.type
_entity_poly.pdbx_seq_one_letter_code
_entity_poly.pdbx_strand_id
1 'polypeptide(L)'
;MSVRVADHDHLIVRLGGTTARPLLRLEGVRTREHAARLGGEVVLVPAAPDALGDGEWLADDLVGCEVEGLGKVKGVVGGPSCDVLELEDGTLVPLVSDAVTAIDLAEGRIAVNRGFLGLGDR
;
A
#
# COMPACT_ATOMS: atom_id res chain seq x y z
N MET A 1 16.39 10.64 4.10
CA MET A 1 15.30 9.74 4.52
C MET A 1 15.90 8.65 5.38
N SER A 2 15.28 8.34 6.53
CA SER A 2 15.63 7.20 7.37
C SER A 2 14.73 6.00 7.05
N VAL A 3 15.27 4.80 7.27
CA VAL A 3 14.55 3.53 7.21
C VAL A 3 15.03 2.63 8.34
N ARG A 4 14.19 1.69 8.78
CA ARG A 4 14.57 0.64 9.72
C ARG A 4 14.75 -0.69 9.00
N VAL A 5 15.85 -1.38 9.28
CA VAL A 5 16.16 -2.71 8.76
C VAL A 5 16.82 -3.51 9.88
N ALA A 6 16.40 -4.76 10.10
CA ALA A 6 16.92 -5.61 11.18
C ALA A 6 16.93 -4.90 12.56
N ASP A 7 15.85 -4.19 12.90
CA ASP A 7 15.71 -3.38 14.13
C ASP A 7 16.68 -2.20 14.30
N HIS A 8 17.43 -1.83 13.25
CA HIS A 8 18.35 -0.70 13.27
C HIS A 8 17.89 0.40 12.30
N ASP A 9 17.98 1.65 12.74
CA ASP A 9 17.71 2.80 11.90
C ASP A 9 18.94 3.14 11.03
N HIS A 10 18.70 3.33 9.75
CA HIS A 10 19.71 3.68 8.75
C HIS A 10 19.29 4.92 7.96
N LEU A 11 20.26 5.78 7.63
CA LEU A 11 20.05 6.82 6.63
C LEU A 11 20.24 6.24 5.22
N ILE A 12 19.28 6.49 4.33
CA ILE A 12 19.45 6.27 2.89
C ILE A 12 20.36 7.38 2.37
N VAL A 13 21.59 7.02 1.98
CA VAL A 13 22.56 7.95 1.40
C VAL A 13 22.56 7.93 -0.13
N ARG A 14 21.94 6.93 -0.76
CA ARG A 14 21.65 6.91 -2.19
C ARG A 14 20.45 6.00 -2.47
N LEU A 15 19.57 6.45 -3.36
CA LEU A 15 18.50 5.66 -3.96
C LEU A 15 18.77 5.55 -5.47
N GLY A 16 18.56 4.37 -6.04
CA GLY A 16 18.63 4.11 -7.47
C GLY A 16 17.84 2.87 -7.85
N GLY A 17 18.04 2.35 -9.07
CA GLY A 17 17.27 1.22 -9.58
C GLY A 17 15.93 1.66 -10.15
N THR A 18 14.91 0.81 -10.02
CA THR A 18 13.53 1.09 -10.45
C THR A 18 12.58 0.97 -9.26
N THR A 19 11.36 1.47 -9.38
CA THR A 19 10.34 1.31 -8.32
C THR A 19 10.06 -0.16 -8.00
N ALA A 20 10.07 -1.03 -9.02
CA ALA A 20 9.89 -2.48 -8.85
C ALA A 20 11.13 -3.20 -8.28
N ARG A 21 12.32 -2.60 -8.40
CA ARG A 21 13.59 -3.16 -7.90
C ARG A 21 14.47 -2.03 -7.37
N PRO A 22 14.12 -1.45 -6.21
CA PRO A 22 14.85 -0.33 -5.65
C PRO A 22 16.23 -0.78 -5.18
N LEU A 23 17.23 0.07 -5.36
CA LEU A 23 18.58 -0.13 -4.86
C LEU A 23 18.88 0.96 -3.82
N LEU A 24 19.01 0.54 -2.57
CA LEU A 24 19.29 1.42 -1.44
C LEU A 24 20.77 1.33 -1.05
N ARG A 25 21.44 2.48 -0.91
CA ARG A 25 22.71 2.58 -0.18
C ARG A 25 22.42 3.14 1.20
N LEU A 26 22.64 2.32 2.21
CA LEU A 26 22.47 2.70 3.61
C LEU A 26 23.79 3.23 4.18
N GLU A 27 23.70 4.22 5.05
CA GLU A 27 24.82 4.61 5.90
C GLU A 27 25.27 3.44 6.78
N GLY A 28 26.59 3.28 6.97
CA GLY A 28 27.17 2.14 7.70
C GLY A 28 27.27 0.82 6.90
N VAL A 29 26.48 0.64 5.85
CA VAL A 29 26.53 -0.56 4.98
C VAL A 29 27.50 -0.30 3.82
N ARG A 30 28.76 -0.72 4.00
CA ARG A 30 29.86 -0.37 3.07
C ARG A 30 30.45 -1.56 2.31
N THR A 31 30.21 -2.79 2.76
CA THR A 31 30.75 -4.01 2.13
C THR A 31 29.65 -4.96 1.69
N ARG A 32 30.00 -5.95 0.86
CA ARG A 32 29.07 -7.00 0.44
C ARG A 32 28.62 -7.86 1.61
N GLU A 33 29.51 -8.13 2.55
CA GLU A 33 29.23 -8.90 3.77
C GLU A 33 28.27 -8.14 4.68
N HIS A 34 28.37 -6.80 4.76
CA HIS A 34 27.40 -5.99 5.50
C HIS A 34 26.01 -6.10 4.88
N ALA A 35 25.92 -5.98 3.55
CA ALA A 35 24.65 -6.08 2.85
C ALA A 35 24.04 -7.49 2.93
N ALA A 36 24.87 -8.54 2.83
CA ALA A 36 24.42 -9.93 2.91
C ALA A 36 23.74 -10.26 4.25
N ARG A 37 24.19 -9.64 5.36
CA ARG A 37 23.56 -9.81 6.69
C ARG A 37 22.17 -9.19 6.80
N LEU A 38 21.81 -8.28 5.90
CA LEU A 38 20.47 -7.67 5.84
C LEU A 38 19.56 -8.39 4.84
N GLY A 39 20.04 -9.45 4.19
CA GLY A 39 19.26 -10.19 3.21
C GLY A 39 18.05 -10.87 3.84
N GLY A 40 16.86 -10.60 3.31
CA GLY A 40 15.59 -11.15 3.82
C GLY A 40 14.91 -10.30 4.90
N GLU A 41 15.58 -9.26 5.39
CA GLU A 41 15.03 -8.34 6.39
C GLU A 41 13.98 -7.42 5.78
N VAL A 42 12.97 -7.07 6.57
CA VAL A 42 11.95 -6.09 6.18
C VAL A 42 12.54 -4.68 6.28
N VAL A 43 12.27 -3.87 5.26
CA VAL A 43 12.59 -2.43 5.26
C VAL A 43 11.34 -1.68 5.67
N LEU A 44 11.37 -1.09 6.87
CA LEU A 44 10.30 -0.24 7.37
C LEU A 44 10.64 1.22 7.10
N VAL A 45 9.68 1.96 6.57
CA VAL A 45 9.75 3.42 6.47
C VAL A 45 9.00 4.04 7.64
N PRO A 46 9.37 5.26 8.09
CA PRO A 46 8.48 6.04 8.93
C PRO A 46 7.10 6.15 8.26
N ALA A 47 6.05 6.31 9.06
CA ALA A 47 4.73 6.65 8.54
C ALA A 47 4.85 7.83 7.56
N ALA A 48 4.02 7.81 6.52
CA ALA A 48 4.03 8.84 5.48
C ALA A 48 4.00 10.25 6.08
N PRO A 49 4.57 11.26 5.40
CA PRO A 49 4.50 12.64 5.87
C PRO A 49 3.05 13.05 6.17
N ASP A 50 2.87 13.97 7.11
CA ASP A 50 1.59 14.36 7.75
C ASP A 50 0.45 14.83 6.82
N ALA A 51 0.61 14.83 5.49
CA ALA A 51 -0.42 15.27 4.56
C ALA A 51 -0.49 14.37 3.32
N LEU A 52 -1.23 13.27 3.45
CA LEU A 52 -1.97 12.76 2.30
C LEU A 52 -2.99 13.82 1.88
N GLY A 53 -3.26 13.94 0.58
CA GLY A 53 -4.34 14.79 0.09
C GLY A 53 -5.71 14.25 0.52
N ASP A 54 -6.73 15.09 0.42
CA ASP A 54 -8.12 14.65 0.55
C ASP A 54 -8.40 13.56 -0.50
N GLY A 55 -8.86 12.40 -0.05
CA GLY A 55 -9.11 11.26 -0.94
C GLY A 55 -7.86 10.46 -1.31
N GLU A 56 -6.76 10.62 -0.56
CA GLU A 56 -5.58 9.77 -0.66
C GLU A 56 -5.41 8.91 0.60
N TRP A 57 -5.02 7.65 0.40
CA TRP A 57 -4.79 6.67 1.46
C TRP A 57 -3.51 5.91 1.17
N LEU A 58 -2.82 5.43 2.21
CA LEU A 58 -1.78 4.44 2.01
C LEU A 58 -2.42 3.11 1.63
N ALA A 59 -1.87 2.45 0.62
CA ALA A 59 -2.36 1.14 0.20
C ALA A 59 -2.35 0.11 1.34
N ASP A 60 -1.36 0.17 2.23
CA ASP A 60 -1.24 -0.71 3.39
C ASP A 60 -2.36 -0.51 4.41
N ASP A 61 -2.84 0.74 4.59
CA ASP A 61 -3.96 1.05 5.49
C ASP A 61 -5.29 0.49 4.98
N LEU A 62 -5.41 0.25 3.67
CA LEU A 62 -6.62 -0.31 3.06
C LEU A 62 -6.67 -1.85 3.16
N VAL A 63 -5.53 -2.52 3.32
CA VAL A 63 -5.49 -3.98 3.44
C VAL A 63 -6.22 -4.43 4.71
N GLY A 64 -7.08 -5.42 4.56
CA GLY A 64 -7.92 -5.98 5.63
C GLY A 64 -9.22 -5.23 5.89
N CYS A 65 -9.43 -4.04 5.29
CA CYS A 65 -10.71 -3.34 5.35
C CYS A 65 -11.82 -4.17 4.67
N GLU A 66 -13.03 -4.13 5.24
CA GLU A 66 -14.22 -4.77 4.69
C GLU A 66 -14.88 -3.86 3.64
N VAL A 67 -15.01 -4.36 2.41
CA VAL A 67 -15.81 -3.74 1.37
C VAL A 67 -17.25 -4.23 1.50
N GLU A 68 -18.19 -3.30 1.62
CA GLU A 68 -19.57 -3.58 2.00
C GLU A 68 -20.24 -4.67 1.15
N GLY A 69 -20.41 -5.85 1.77
CA GLY A 69 -21.05 -7.01 1.16
C GLY A 69 -20.24 -7.70 0.06
N LEU A 70 -18.94 -7.40 -0.05
CA LEU A 70 -18.02 -7.99 -1.03
C LEU A 70 -16.81 -8.68 -0.38
N GLY A 71 -16.52 -8.41 0.90
CA GLY A 71 -15.44 -9.05 1.64
C GLY A 71 -14.22 -8.15 1.80
N LYS A 72 -13.10 -8.73 2.22
CA LYS A 72 -11.92 -7.98 2.66
C LYS A 72 -10.95 -7.66 1.55
N VAL A 73 -10.34 -6.48 1.64
CA VAL A 73 -9.22 -6.08 0.79
C VAL A 73 -7.99 -6.92 1.12
N LYS A 74 -7.44 -7.59 0.12
CA LYS A 74 -6.17 -8.32 0.17
C LYS A 74 -4.99 -7.43 -0.26
N GLY A 75 -5.23 -6.49 -1.16
CA GLY A 75 -4.18 -5.60 -1.69
C GLY A 75 -4.75 -4.49 -2.57
N VAL A 76 -3.87 -3.56 -2.94
CA VAL A 76 -4.16 -2.50 -3.92
C VAL A 76 -3.25 -2.69 -5.12
N VAL A 77 -3.83 -2.74 -6.31
CA VAL A 77 -3.12 -2.96 -7.57
C VAL A 77 -3.21 -1.69 -8.42
N GLY A 78 -2.05 -1.21 -8.88
CA GLY A 78 -1.98 -0.07 -9.79
C GLY A 78 -2.49 -0.45 -11.18
N GLY A 79 -3.54 0.23 -11.64
CA GLY A 79 -4.07 0.13 -13.00
C GLY A 79 -3.62 1.30 -13.89
N PRO A 80 -3.84 1.22 -15.21
CA PRO A 80 -3.46 2.29 -16.14
C PRO A 80 -4.29 3.58 -15.99
N SER A 81 -5.48 3.50 -15.36
CA SER A 81 -6.40 4.62 -15.18
C SER A 81 -6.67 4.95 -13.71
N CYS A 82 -6.80 3.94 -12.87
CA CYS A 82 -7.03 4.06 -11.44
C CYS A 82 -6.42 2.85 -10.73
N ASP A 83 -6.21 3.01 -9.43
CA ASP A 83 -5.90 1.89 -8.56
C ASP A 83 -7.15 1.03 -8.33
N VAL A 84 -6.93 -0.24 -7.99
CA VAL A 84 -8.00 -1.23 -7.84
C VAL A 84 -7.77 -1.99 -6.54
N LEU A 85 -8.82 -2.09 -5.73
CA LEU A 85 -8.84 -2.95 -4.55
C LEU A 85 -9.00 -4.40 -5.02
N GLU A 86 -8.03 -5.25 -4.69
CA GLU A 86 -8.12 -6.70 -4.85
C GLU A 86 -8.69 -7.29 -3.56
N LEU A 87 -9.81 -8.00 -3.64
CA LEU A 87 -10.41 -8.68 -2.49
C LEU A 87 -9.86 -10.09 -2.31
N GLU A 88 -10.08 -10.68 -1.13
CA GLU A 88 -9.60 -12.03 -0.80
C GLU A 88 -10.08 -13.13 -1.78
N ASP A 89 -11.26 -12.97 -2.37
CA ASP A 89 -11.83 -13.90 -3.37
C ASP A 89 -11.35 -13.63 -4.81
N GLY A 90 -10.51 -12.61 -5.00
CA GLY A 90 -10.00 -12.17 -6.30
C GLY A 90 -10.88 -11.15 -7.03
N THR A 91 -12.01 -10.75 -6.43
CA THR A 91 -12.84 -9.64 -6.95
C THR A 91 -12.03 -8.34 -7.00
N LEU A 92 -12.25 -7.55 -8.05
CA LEU A 92 -11.58 -6.28 -8.28
C LEU A 92 -12.57 -5.13 -8.18
N VAL A 93 -12.32 -4.18 -7.28
CA VAL A 93 -13.17 -3.00 -7.06
C VAL A 93 -12.37 -1.73 -7.42
N PRO A 94 -12.79 -0.95 -8.45
CA PRO A 94 -12.10 0.28 -8.82
C PRO A 94 -12.08 1.29 -7.67
N LEU A 95 -10.91 1.84 -7.33
CA LEU A 95 -10.77 2.89 -6.32
C LEU A 95 -11.03 4.26 -6.95
N VAL A 96 -12.29 4.52 -7.29
CA VAL A 96 -12.79 5.77 -7.86
C VAL A 96 -14.07 6.19 -7.17
N SER A 97 -14.38 7.49 -7.13
CA SER A 97 -15.54 8.03 -6.40
C SER A 97 -16.90 7.52 -6.90
N ASP A 98 -16.99 7.07 -8.15
CA ASP A 98 -18.22 6.46 -8.68
C ASP A 98 -18.49 5.06 -8.10
N ALA A 99 -17.42 4.35 -7.69
CA ALA A 99 -17.46 2.99 -7.15
C ALA A 99 -17.35 2.96 -5.62
N VAL A 100 -16.43 3.75 -5.05
CA VAL A 100 -16.17 3.84 -3.60
C VAL A 100 -16.70 5.17 -3.10
N THR A 101 -17.70 5.12 -2.24
CA THR A 101 -18.44 6.31 -1.78
C THR A 101 -17.92 6.82 -0.44
N ALA A 102 -17.29 5.97 0.37
CA ALA A 102 -16.62 6.36 1.61
C ALA A 102 -15.58 5.32 2.04
N ILE A 103 -14.53 5.78 2.71
CA ILE A 103 -13.53 4.94 3.37
C ILE A 103 -13.42 5.40 4.82
N ASP A 104 -13.70 4.51 5.75
CA ASP A 104 -13.55 4.70 7.19
C ASP A 104 -12.44 3.78 7.70
N LEU A 105 -11.22 4.32 7.78
CA LEU A 105 -10.06 3.58 8.26
C LEU A 105 -10.14 3.25 9.76
N ALA A 106 -10.86 4.07 10.55
CA ALA A 106 -10.97 3.83 11.98
C ALA A 106 -11.80 2.57 12.26
N GLU A 107 -12.81 2.34 11.44
CA GLU A 107 -13.70 1.18 11.53
C GLU A 107 -13.33 0.05 10.55
N GLY A 108 -12.34 0.27 9.69
CA GLY A 108 -11.92 -0.68 8.66
C GLY A 108 -13.02 -1.00 7.65
N ARG A 109 -13.82 -0.01 7.25
CA ARG A 109 -14.97 -0.19 6.35
C ARG A 109 -14.87 0.67 5.09
N ILE A 110 -15.25 0.09 3.96
CA ILE A 110 -15.29 0.75 2.65
C ILE A 110 -16.70 0.61 2.08
N ALA A 111 -17.37 1.75 1.90
CA ALA A 111 -18.70 1.82 1.31
C ALA A 111 -18.61 1.92 -0.21
N VAL A 112 -19.52 1.23 -0.90
CA VAL A 112 -19.50 1.15 -2.37
C VAL A 112 -20.85 1.46 -3.01
N ASN A 113 -20.79 2.00 -4.22
CA ASN A 113 -21.95 2.14 -5.09
C ASN A 113 -22.21 0.82 -5.83
N ARG A 114 -23.11 0.00 -5.26
CA ARG A 114 -23.48 -1.30 -5.83
C ARG A 114 -24.06 -1.20 -7.24
N GLY A 115 -24.78 -0.12 -7.57
CA GLY A 115 -25.34 0.10 -8.91
C GLY A 115 -24.26 0.30 -9.96
N PHE A 116 -23.24 1.10 -9.65
CA PHE A 116 -22.07 1.30 -10.51
C PHE A 116 -21.31 0.00 -10.75
N LEU A 117 -21.15 -0.82 -9.69
CA LEU A 117 -20.50 -2.13 -9.77
C LEU A 117 -21.35 -3.20 -10.47
N GLY A 118 -22.58 -2.89 -10.91
CA GLY A 118 -23.48 -3.85 -11.55
C GLY A 118 -24.06 -4.91 -10.59
N LEU A 119 -24.04 -4.62 -9.29
CA LEU A 119 -24.50 -5.48 -8.19
C LEU A 119 -25.89 -5.09 -7.66
N GLY A 120 -26.60 -4.21 -8.38
CA GLY A 120 -27.97 -3.84 -8.04
C GLY A 120 -28.96 -4.97 -8.32
N ASP A 121 -30.04 -4.99 -7.53
CA ASP A 121 -31.18 -5.87 -7.80
C ASP A 121 -31.77 -5.52 -9.17
N ARG A 122 -31.79 -6.51 -10.07
CA ARG A 122 -32.46 -6.41 -11.37
C ARG A 122 -33.97 -6.43 -11.21
#